data_AF-A0A5C6DRQ0-F1
#
_entry.id   AF-A0A5C6DRQ0-F1
#
_cell.length_a   1.000
_cell.length_b   1.000
_cell.length_c   1.000
_cell.angle_alpha   90.00
_cell.angle_beta   90.00
_cell.angle_gamma   90.00
#
_symmetry.space_group_name_H-M   'P 1'
#
loop_
_entity.id
_entity.type
_entity.pdbx_description
1 polymer ?
#
loop_
_entity_poly.entity_id
_entity_poly.type
_entity_poly.pdbx_seq_one_letter_code
_entity_poly.pdbx_strand_id
1 'polypeptide(L)'
;MKLRDIVAICLVGSAVMTNSAGAKEPVCIKSLLGEMVDRDGVSCYPESDFRLKQPSSYDRRSTSPEDSEGWLRNKNSNWNDTDSNFYSNRALQKN
;
A
#
# COMPACT_ATOMS: atom_id res chain seq x y z
N MET A 1 13.81 13.36 35.74
CA MET A 1 13.74 11.95 35.30
C MET A 1 15.17 11.40 35.31
N LYS A 2 15.46 10.35 36.09
CA LYS A 2 16.82 9.82 36.25
C LYS A 2 17.12 8.82 35.12
N LEU A 3 18.39 8.64 34.77
CA LEU A 3 18.84 7.72 33.71
C LEU A 3 18.28 6.29 33.86
N ARG A 4 18.13 5.83 35.11
CA ARG A 4 17.50 4.55 35.47
C ARG A 4 16.02 4.46 35.08
N ASP A 5 15.30 5.57 35.11
CA ASP A 5 13.87 5.64 34.76
C ASP A 5 13.70 5.52 33.23
N ILE A 6 14.62 6.11 32.46
CA ILE A 6 14.64 6.01 30.99
C ILE A 6 14.94 4.57 30.54
N VAL A 7 15.94 3.93 31.16
CA VAL A 7 16.31 2.55 30.84
C VAL A 7 15.17 1.57 31.15
N ALA A 8 14.46 1.77 32.26
CA ALA A 8 13.30 0.95 32.61
C ALA A 8 12.15 1.10 31.61
N ILE A 9 11.88 2.33 31.13
CA ILE A 9 10.86 2.59 30.10
C ILE A 9 11.24 1.93 28.76
N CYS A 10 12.52 1.99 28.37
CA CYS A 10 12.99 1.33 27.15
C CYS A 10 12.84 -0.20 27.23
N LEU A 11 13.17 -0.82 28.36
CA LEU A 11 13.06 -2.28 28.55
C LEU A 11 11.60 -2.78 28.53
N VAL A 12 10.68 -2.05 29.16
CA VAL A 12 9.24 -2.37 29.14
C VAL A 12 8.63 -2.12 27.76
N GLY A 13 9.07 -1.07 27.06
CA GLY A 13 8.61 -0.73 25.71
C GLY A 13 8.99 -1.77 24.65
N SER A 14 10.14 -2.43 24.78
CA SER A 14 10.58 -3.48 23.86
C SER A 14 9.80 -4.81 23.97
N ALA A 15 9.10 -5.06 25.08
CA ALA A 15 8.39 -6.31 25.30
C ALA A 15 7.02 -6.42 24.57
N VAL A 16 6.55 -5.35 23.92
CA VAL A 16 5.17 -5.26 23.37
C VAL A 16 5.10 -5.47 21.84
N MET A 17 6.21 -5.83 21.18
CA MET A 17 6.29 -5.83 19.71
C MET A 17 6.51 -7.22 19.09
N THR A 18 5.73 -8.22 19.49
CA THR A 18 5.70 -9.53 18.79
C THR A 18 4.31 -9.82 18.22
N ASN A 19 3.89 -9.03 17.23
CA ASN A 19 2.79 -9.43 16.36
C ASN A 19 3.39 -10.27 15.23
N SER A 20 3.46 -11.60 15.43
CA SER A 20 3.86 -12.50 14.35
C SER A 20 2.71 -12.58 13.34
N ALA A 21 2.86 -11.90 12.20
CA ALA A 21 1.95 -12.03 11.05
C ALA A 21 2.21 -13.34 10.29
N GLY A 22 2.16 -14.48 11.00
CA GLY A 22 2.25 -15.82 10.42
C GLY A 22 0.87 -16.32 10.03
N ALA A 23 0.80 -17.13 8.96
CA ALA A 23 -0.43 -17.85 8.66
C ALA A 23 -0.82 -18.73 9.85
N LYS A 24 -2.11 -18.67 10.23
CA LYS A 24 -2.65 -19.42 11.37
C LYS A 24 -2.53 -20.93 11.17
N GLU A 25 -2.54 -21.37 9.92
CA GLU A 25 -2.44 -22.76 9.50
C GLU A 25 -1.27 -22.96 8.53
N PRO A 26 -0.71 -24.17 8.42
CA PRO A 26 0.36 -24.48 7.47
C PRO A 26 -0.07 -24.19 6.03
N VAL A 27 0.71 -23.35 5.34
CA VAL A 27 0.46 -23.03 3.94
C VAL A 27 0.79 -24.25 3.07
N CYS A 28 -0.22 -24.79 2.40
CA CYS A 28 -0.08 -25.90 1.45
C CYS A 28 -0.95 -25.67 0.22
N ILE A 29 -0.73 -26.46 -0.84
CA ILE A 29 -1.51 -26.34 -2.08
C ILE A 29 -3.00 -26.50 -1.82
N LYS A 30 -3.39 -27.41 -0.91
CA LYS A 30 -4.79 -27.61 -0.55
C LYS A 30 -5.39 -26.37 0.14
N SER A 31 -4.69 -25.75 1.09
CA SER A 31 -5.20 -24.56 1.78
C SER A 31 -5.30 -23.38 0.83
N LEU A 32 -4.29 -23.19 -0.03
CA LEU A 32 -4.27 -22.13 -1.03
C LEU A 32 -5.42 -22.26 -2.03
N LEU A 33 -5.65 -23.45 -2.57
CA LEU A 33 -6.78 -23.71 -3.48
C LEU A 33 -8.13 -23.48 -2.79
N GLY A 34 -8.24 -23.84 -1.51
CA GLY A 34 -9.42 -23.56 -0.70
C GLY A 34 -9.70 -22.06 -0.56
N GLU A 35 -8.68 -21.27 -0.26
CA GLU A 35 -8.78 -19.81 -0.16
C GLU A 35 -9.15 -19.15 -1.51
N MET A 36 -8.60 -19.65 -2.61
CA MET A 36 -8.88 -19.10 -3.96
C MET A 36 -10.32 -19.31 -4.42
N VAL A 37 -11.00 -20.36 -3.96
CA VAL A 37 -12.39 -20.67 -4.34
C VAL A 37 -13.43 -20.18 -3.34
N ASP A 38 -13.01 -19.62 -2.20
CA ASP A 38 -13.89 -19.00 -1.23
C ASP A 38 -14.42 -17.66 -1.78
N ARG A 39 -15.57 -17.73 -2.44
CA ARG A 39 -16.23 -16.55 -3.02
C ARG A 39 -16.53 -15.49 -1.97
N ASP A 40 -16.95 -15.88 -0.78
CA ASP A 40 -17.40 -14.92 0.23
C ASP A 40 -16.18 -14.20 0.83
N GLY A 41 -15.09 -14.93 1.13
CA GLY A 41 -13.83 -14.34 1.57
C GLY A 41 -13.18 -13.40 0.55
N VAL A 42 -13.29 -13.70 -0.75
CA VAL A 42 -12.70 -12.87 -1.82
C VAL A 42 -13.58 -11.66 -2.19
N SER A 43 -14.90 -11.77 -2.06
CA SER A 43 -15.84 -10.71 -2.48
C SER A 43 -16.18 -9.71 -1.38
N CYS A 44 -15.96 -10.05 -0.11
CA CYS A 44 -16.14 -9.14 1.01
C CYS A 44 -15.04 -8.07 1.07
N TYR A 45 -15.39 -6.89 1.56
CA TYR A 45 -14.39 -5.88 1.90
C TYR A 45 -13.53 -6.42 3.05
N PRO A 46 -12.19 -6.36 2.95
CA PRO A 46 -11.32 -6.86 4.00
C PRO A 46 -11.55 -6.08 5.31
N GLU A 47 -11.46 -6.77 6.44
CA GLU A 47 -11.57 -6.15 7.77
C GLU A 47 -10.50 -5.06 7.98
N SER A 48 -9.30 -5.29 7.41
CA SER A 48 -8.22 -4.32 7.42
C SER A 48 -8.32 -3.35 6.24
N ASP A 49 -8.21 -2.07 6.55
CA ASP A 49 -8.25 -1.00 5.56
C ASP A 49 -6.92 -0.95 4.77
N PHE A 50 -6.89 -1.61 3.61
CA PHE A 50 -5.72 -1.58 2.73
C PHE A 50 -5.74 -0.32 1.87
N ARG A 51 -4.86 0.63 2.15
CA ARG A 51 -4.62 1.75 1.25
C ARG A 51 -3.66 1.34 0.16
N LEU A 52 -4.18 1.28 -1.06
CA LEU A 52 -3.38 1.09 -2.25
C LEU A 52 -2.46 2.31 -2.45
N LYS A 53 -1.16 2.11 -2.23
CA LYS A 53 -0.10 3.08 -2.55
C LYS A 53 0.52 2.70 -3.89
N GLN A 54 -0.21 2.82 -5.00
CA GLN A 54 0.40 2.57 -6.31
C GLN A 54 1.39 3.71 -6.62
N PRO A 55 2.69 3.41 -6.82
CA PRO A 55 3.66 4.45 -7.10
C PRO A 55 3.76 4.82 -8.58
N SER A 56 3.12 4.08 -9.50
CA SER A 56 3.38 4.27 -10.93
C SER A 56 2.17 4.01 -11.81
N SER A 57 1.98 4.90 -12.78
CA SER A 57 1.38 4.50 -14.06
C SER A 57 2.27 3.42 -14.67
N TYR A 58 1.72 2.35 -15.25
CA TYR A 58 2.52 1.35 -15.98
C TYR A 58 3.04 1.89 -17.33
N ASP A 59 3.24 3.19 -17.43
CA ASP A 59 3.73 3.86 -18.62
C ASP A 59 5.25 3.75 -18.67
N ARG A 60 5.79 3.21 -19.77
CA ARG A 60 7.24 3.00 -19.97
C ARG A 60 8.08 4.28 -19.88
N ARG A 61 7.46 5.45 -20.03
CA ARG A 61 8.13 6.74 -19.92
C ARG A 61 8.12 7.28 -18.47
N SER A 62 7.43 6.62 -17.53
CA SER A 62 7.49 6.92 -16.10
C SER A 62 8.81 6.34 -15.54
N THR A 63 9.87 7.16 -15.57
CA THR A 63 11.24 6.70 -15.31
C THR A 63 11.85 7.27 -14.03
N SER A 64 11.37 8.41 -13.53
CA SER A 64 11.91 9.09 -12.35
C SER A 64 10.81 9.90 -11.63
N PRO A 65 10.74 9.87 -10.29
CA PRO A 65 9.81 10.67 -9.49
C PRO A 65 9.98 12.19 -9.66
N GLU A 66 11.17 12.62 -10.04
CA GLU A 66 11.53 14.02 -10.26
C GLU A 66 10.92 14.58 -11.55
N ASP A 67 10.61 13.72 -12.52
CA ASP A 67 9.85 14.08 -13.74
C ASP A 67 8.35 13.95 -13.48
N SER A 68 7.73 14.97 -12.89
CA SER A 68 6.30 14.92 -12.55
C SER A 68 5.38 14.70 -13.77
N GLU A 69 5.81 15.13 -14.96
CA GLU A 69 5.06 14.98 -16.23
C GLU A 69 5.06 13.53 -16.70
N GLY A 70 6.22 12.89 -16.71
CA GLY A 70 6.39 11.48 -17.09
C GLY A 70 5.98 10.50 -15.99
N TRP A 71 6.28 10.81 -14.72
CA TRP A 71 6.05 9.97 -13.55
C TRP A 71 4.57 9.61 -13.37
N LEU A 72 3.71 10.64 -13.47
CA LEU A 72 2.26 10.53 -13.31
C LEU A 72 1.53 10.25 -14.63
N ARG A 73 2.24 9.93 -15.71
CA ARG A 73 1.63 9.80 -17.03
C ARG A 73 0.82 8.52 -17.17
N ASN A 74 -0.47 8.60 -16.84
CA ASN A 74 -1.45 7.54 -17.10
C ASN A 74 -2.43 7.96 -18.21
N LYS A 75 -1.92 8.61 -19.26
CA LYS A 75 -2.78 9.06 -20.37
C LYS A 75 -3.14 7.84 -21.22
N ASN A 76 -4.41 7.44 -21.22
CA ASN A 76 -4.90 6.48 -22.19
C ASN A 76 -4.70 7.07 -23.60
N SER A 77 -4.11 6.32 -24.54
CA SER A 77 -3.80 6.84 -25.88
C SER A 77 -5.05 7.02 -26.77
N ASN A 78 -6.24 6.73 -26.24
CA ASN A 78 -7.54 6.92 -26.89
C ASN A 78 -8.26 8.21 -26.44
N TRP A 79 -7.53 9.22 -25.95
CA TRP A 79 -8.08 10.48 -25.44
C TRP A 79 -7.90 11.63 -26.43
N ASN A 80 -8.90 12.53 -26.45
CA ASN A 80 -8.82 13.78 -27.19
C ASN A 80 -8.02 14.84 -26.40
N ASP A 81 -7.62 15.91 -27.07
CA ASP A 81 -6.81 16.99 -26.47
C ASP A 81 -7.51 17.75 -25.33
N THR A 82 -8.81 17.51 -25.14
CA THR A 82 -9.64 18.09 -24.08
C THR A 82 -9.67 17.26 -22.79
N ASP A 83 -9.15 16.03 -22.79
CA ASP A 83 -9.25 15.14 -21.63
C ASP A 83 -8.16 15.47 -20.59
N SER A 84 -8.58 15.91 -19.40
CA SER A 84 -7.67 16.28 -18.30
C SER A 84 -7.40 15.12 -17.34
N ASN A 85 -6.15 15.00 -16.88
CA ASN A 85 -5.78 14.05 -15.83
C ASN A 85 -6.36 14.51 -14.48
N PHE A 86 -7.33 13.77 -13.93
CA PHE A 86 -7.92 14.07 -12.62
C PHE A 86 -6.90 14.12 -11.47
N TYR A 87 -5.75 13.46 -11.60
CA TYR A 87 -4.73 13.35 -10.55
C TYR A 87 -3.76 14.54 -10.47
N SER A 88 -3.58 15.33 -11.54
CA SER A 88 -2.63 16.46 -11.53
C SER A 88 -3.13 17.63 -10.67
N ASN A 89 -4.44 17.89 -10.69
CA ASN A 89 -5.02 19.04 -9.99
C ASN A 89 -5.04 18.91 -8.46
N ARG A 90 -4.96 17.68 -7.90
CA ARG A 90 -4.94 17.47 -6.44
C ARG A 90 -3.52 17.49 -5.85
N ALA A 91 -2.50 17.10 -6.62
CA ALA A 91 -1.11 17.18 -6.18
C ALA A 91 -0.61 18.63 -6.04
N LEU A 92 -1.17 19.55 -6.83
CA LEU A 92 -0.80 20.98 -6.81
C LEU A 92 -1.54 21.82 -5.75
N GLN A 93 -2.58 21.28 -5.09
CA GLN A 93 -3.33 22.00 -4.03
C GLN A 93 -2.74 21.83 -2.62
N LYS A 94 -1.57 21.19 -2.48
CA LYS A 94 -0.95 20.90 -1.19
C LYS A 94 0.36 21.64 -0.90
N ASN A 95 0.60 22.78 -1.54
CA ASN A 95 1.61 23.76 -1.13
C ASN A 95 1.02 25.16 -1.09
#